data_AF-A0A7K3DR55-F1
#
_entry.id   AF-A0A7K3DR55-F1
#
_cell.length_a   1.000
_cell.length_b   1.000
_cell.length_c   1.000
_cell.angle_alpha   90.00
_cell.angle_beta   90.00
_cell.angle_gamma   90.00
#
_symmetry.space_group_name_H-M   'P 1'
#
loop_
_entity.id
_entity.type
_entity.pdbx_description
1 polymer ?
#
loop_
_entity_poly.entity_id
_entity_poly.type
_entity_poly.pdbx_seq_one_letter_code
_entity_poly.pdbx_strand_id
1 'polypeptide(L)'
;VYVDNDPIVLAHAEALLTSTPEGRTDYLDLDLRDADAILERAAQSLDLTRPVALILLGVVIFIEDDAQALGTVRHLMDALPAGSHLVLSHTVTRPDMPDVDAAVAFWNEHGTPRLTQRTPEAVAGFFDGLELLEPGVVSCNRWRPQDGGAALPDEVAMFGGVGRKA
;
A
#
# COMPACT_ATOMS: atom_id res chain seq x y z
N VAL A 1 -0.85 -0.95 -13.98
CA VAL A 1 -1.43 -2.26 -13.64
C VAL A 1 -2.09 -2.10 -12.30
N TYR A 2 -3.38 -2.36 -12.22
CA TYR A 2 -4.17 -2.37 -11.00
C TYR A 2 -4.38 -3.83 -10.58
N VAL A 3 -4.43 -4.08 -9.29
CA VAL A 3 -4.61 -5.42 -8.73
C VAL A 3 -5.60 -5.33 -7.59
N ASP A 4 -6.67 -6.10 -7.65
CA ASP A 4 -7.67 -6.22 -6.59
C ASP A 4 -8.41 -7.56 -6.77
N ASN A 5 -8.86 -8.17 -5.69
CA ASN A 5 -9.58 -9.45 -5.69
C ASN A 5 -11.08 -9.31 -5.37
N ASP A 6 -11.59 -8.08 -5.27
CA ASP A 6 -13.02 -7.81 -5.15
C ASP A 6 -13.68 -7.85 -6.55
N PRO A 7 -14.63 -8.77 -6.78
CA PRO A 7 -15.34 -8.87 -8.07
C PRO A 7 -16.11 -7.60 -8.45
N ILE A 8 -16.47 -6.75 -7.48
CA ILE A 8 -17.11 -5.45 -7.75
C ILE A 8 -16.11 -4.51 -8.42
N VAL A 9 -14.84 -4.51 -8.00
CA VAL A 9 -13.80 -3.65 -8.58
C VAL A 9 -13.56 -4.05 -10.03
N LEU A 10 -13.49 -5.36 -10.34
CA LEU A 10 -13.33 -5.85 -11.71
C LEU A 10 -14.42 -5.31 -12.65
N ALA A 11 -15.69 -5.37 -12.23
CA ALA A 11 -16.81 -4.88 -13.04
C ALA A 11 -16.73 -3.38 -13.37
N HIS A 12 -16.15 -2.57 -12.47
CA HIS A 12 -15.93 -1.15 -12.71
C HIS A 12 -14.64 -0.88 -13.48
N ALA A 13 -13.60 -1.68 -13.23
CA ALA A 13 -12.29 -1.58 -13.87
C ALA A 13 -12.39 -1.76 -15.39
N GLU A 14 -13.14 -2.76 -15.86
CA GLU A 14 -13.39 -2.97 -17.30
C GLU A 14 -14.02 -1.75 -17.98
N ALA A 15 -14.86 -1.01 -17.26
CA ALA A 15 -15.54 0.17 -17.79
C ALA A 15 -14.71 1.47 -17.69
N LEU A 16 -13.85 1.58 -16.67
CA LEU A 16 -13.21 2.85 -16.30
C LEU A 16 -11.71 2.92 -16.60
N LEU A 17 -11.00 1.79 -16.70
CA LEU A 17 -9.56 1.76 -16.93
C LEU A 17 -9.19 1.96 -18.40
N THR A 18 -9.62 3.09 -18.94
CA THR A 18 -9.23 3.53 -20.28
C THR A 18 -7.90 4.28 -20.21
N SER A 19 -6.94 3.88 -21.05
CA SER A 19 -5.66 4.57 -21.18
C SER A 19 -5.69 5.57 -22.34
N THR A 20 -4.76 6.52 -22.33
CA THR A 20 -4.42 7.28 -23.55
C THR A 20 -3.72 6.37 -24.58
N PRO A 21 -3.66 6.77 -25.86
CA PRO A 21 -2.99 5.99 -26.91
C PRO A 21 -1.51 5.72 -26.65
N GLU A 22 -0.82 6.63 -25.96
CA GLU A 22 0.60 6.52 -25.64
C GLU A 22 0.87 5.67 -24.38
N GLY A 23 -0.14 5.52 -23.53
CA GLY A 23 -0.05 4.82 -22.25
C GLY A 23 -0.55 3.38 -22.31
N ARG A 24 -0.50 2.71 -21.15
CA ARG A 24 -1.15 1.42 -20.96
C ARG A 24 -1.72 1.29 -19.54
N THR A 25 -2.92 0.75 -19.45
CA THR A 25 -3.57 0.30 -18.21
C THR A 25 -3.87 -1.19 -18.32
N ASP A 26 -3.93 -1.86 -17.18
CA ASP A 26 -4.27 -3.28 -17.07
C ASP A 26 -4.84 -3.53 -15.67
N TYR A 27 -5.67 -4.54 -15.53
CA TYR A 27 -6.30 -4.93 -14.28
C TYR A 27 -6.18 -6.42 -14.06
N LEU A 28 -5.70 -6.80 -12.88
CA LEU A 28 -5.49 -8.18 -12.49
C LEU A 28 -6.42 -8.52 -11.33
N ASP A 29 -7.30 -9.50 -11.54
CA ASP A 29 -8.11 -10.11 -10.49
C ASP A 29 -7.24 -11.12 -9.73
N LEU A 30 -6.44 -10.62 -8.78
CA LEU A 30 -5.46 -11.40 -8.03
C LEU A 30 -5.41 -10.95 -6.58
N ASP A 31 -5.09 -11.90 -5.71
CA ASP A 31 -4.83 -11.64 -4.30
C ASP A 31 -3.41 -11.09 -4.09
N LEU A 32 -3.26 -10.04 -3.29
CA LEU A 32 -1.96 -9.47 -2.95
C LEU A 32 -0.97 -10.51 -2.39
N ARG A 33 -1.46 -11.55 -1.72
CA ARG A 33 -0.63 -12.62 -1.15
C ARG A 33 0.02 -13.49 -2.21
N ASP A 34 -0.49 -13.49 -3.45
CA ASP A 34 0.08 -14.21 -4.59
C ASP A 34 1.04 -13.31 -5.40
N ALA A 35 2.15 -12.93 -4.76
CA ALA A 35 3.13 -11.99 -5.33
C ALA A 35 3.73 -12.50 -6.65
N ASP A 36 3.97 -13.81 -6.78
CA ASP A 36 4.50 -14.44 -8.00
C ASP A 36 3.53 -14.26 -9.18
N ALA A 37 2.24 -14.57 -8.98
CA ALA A 37 1.23 -14.39 -10.03
C ALA A 37 1.08 -12.91 -10.43
N ILE A 38 1.12 -12.01 -9.45
CA ILE A 38 1.09 -10.56 -9.71
C ILE A 38 2.28 -10.14 -10.57
N LEU A 39 3.50 -10.55 -10.23
CA LEU A 39 4.70 -10.18 -10.97
C LEU A 39 4.71 -10.76 -12.39
N GLU A 40 4.38 -12.04 -12.54
CA GLU A 40 4.30 -12.71 -13.84
C GLU A 40 3.33 -11.97 -14.77
N ARG A 41 2.14 -11.67 -14.26
CA ARG A 41 1.10 -11.06 -15.08
C ARG A 41 1.31 -9.56 -15.26
N ALA A 42 1.85 -8.85 -14.27
CA ALA A 42 2.26 -7.46 -14.41
C ALA A 42 3.40 -7.26 -15.42
N ALA A 43 4.30 -8.23 -15.60
CA ALA A 43 5.37 -8.17 -16.62
C ALA A 43 4.83 -8.13 -18.06
N GLN A 44 3.59 -8.56 -18.29
CA GLN A 44 2.92 -8.40 -19.58
C GLN A 44 2.52 -6.94 -19.80
N SER A 45 2.15 -6.28 -18.70
CA SER A 45 1.84 -4.87 -18.38
C SER A 45 2.97 -3.83 -18.38
N LEU A 46 4.12 -4.22 -17.86
CA LEU A 46 5.20 -3.35 -17.44
C LEU A 46 6.54 -3.96 -17.85
N ASP A 47 7.49 -3.09 -18.22
CA ASP A 47 8.89 -3.46 -18.32
C ASP A 47 9.51 -3.44 -16.91
N LEU A 48 9.53 -4.60 -16.24
CA LEU A 48 10.08 -4.76 -14.90
C LEU A 48 11.62 -4.68 -14.86
N THR A 49 12.29 -4.42 -15.99
CA THR A 49 13.73 -4.07 -16.00
C THR A 49 13.97 -2.57 -15.79
N ARG A 50 12.89 -1.76 -15.80
CA ARG A 50 12.91 -0.32 -15.55
C ARG A 50 12.27 0.00 -14.20
N PRO A 51 12.61 1.15 -13.58
CA PRO A 51 12.03 1.55 -12.29
C PRO A 51 10.50 1.56 -12.29
N VAL A 52 9.90 0.97 -11.26
CA VAL A 52 8.44 0.89 -11.04
C VAL A 52 8.09 1.52 -9.70
N ALA A 53 6.93 2.19 -9.62
CA ALA A 53 6.33 2.57 -8.34
C ALA A 53 5.32 1.48 -7.92
N LEU A 54 5.64 0.75 -6.85
CA LEU A 54 4.74 -0.18 -6.18
C LEU A 54 3.91 0.60 -5.15
N ILE A 55 2.58 0.63 -5.33
CA ILE A 55 1.67 1.43 -4.51
C ILE A 55 0.72 0.50 -3.76
N LEU A 56 0.83 0.46 -2.43
CA LEU A 56 0.08 -0.41 -1.52
C LEU A 56 -0.61 0.45 -0.45
N LEU A 57 -1.72 1.09 -0.82
CA LEU A 57 -2.44 2.01 0.05
C LEU A 57 -3.58 1.30 0.78
N GLY A 58 -3.46 1.11 2.09
CA GLY A 58 -4.52 0.56 2.93
C GLY A 58 -4.87 -0.91 2.66
N VAL A 59 -4.08 -1.63 1.86
CA VAL A 59 -4.38 -3.02 1.44
C VAL A 59 -3.64 -4.06 2.29
N VAL A 60 -2.44 -3.75 2.79
CA VAL A 60 -1.62 -4.68 3.59
C VAL A 60 -2.27 -4.99 4.95
N ILE A 61 -3.19 -4.15 5.41
CA ILE A 61 -3.99 -4.34 6.63
C ILE A 61 -4.83 -5.63 6.59
N PHE A 62 -5.13 -6.17 5.41
CA PHE A 62 -5.91 -7.39 5.23
C PHE A 62 -5.07 -8.68 5.30
N ILE A 63 -3.75 -8.57 5.45
CA ILE A 63 -2.86 -9.72 5.69
C ILE A 63 -2.63 -9.81 7.21
N GLU A 64 -3.21 -10.85 7.83
CA GLU A 64 -3.22 -11.00 9.29
C GLU A 64 -1.83 -11.32 9.87
N ASP A 65 -1.08 -12.21 9.24
CA ASP A 65 0.25 -12.59 9.72
C ASP A 65 1.31 -11.54 9.35
N ASP A 66 2.04 -11.05 10.34
CA ASP A 66 3.04 -10.00 10.15
C ASP A 66 4.23 -10.45 9.31
N ALA A 67 4.67 -11.70 9.47
CA ALA A 67 5.78 -12.24 8.68
C ALA A 67 5.37 -12.41 7.22
N GLN A 68 4.14 -12.84 6.96
CA GLN A 68 3.56 -12.89 5.61
C GLN A 68 3.42 -11.49 5.02
N ALA A 69 2.87 -10.53 5.75
CA ALA A 69 2.70 -9.16 5.25
C ALA A 69 4.06 -8.54 4.84
N LEU A 70 5.06 -8.63 5.72
CA LEU A 70 6.42 -8.16 5.44
C LEU A 70 7.04 -8.94 4.26
N GLY A 71 6.86 -10.26 4.24
CA GLY A 71 7.36 -11.14 3.19
C GLY A 71 6.78 -10.80 1.82
N THR A 72 5.47 -10.56 1.73
CA THR A 72 4.77 -10.18 0.50
C THR A 72 5.28 -8.84 -0.04
N VAL A 73 5.39 -7.81 0.82
CA VAL A 73 5.87 -6.49 0.40
C VAL A 73 7.34 -6.56 -0.05
N ARG A 74 8.19 -7.28 0.69
CA ARG A 74 9.60 -7.48 0.32
C ARG A 74 9.74 -8.26 -0.98
N HIS A 75 9.00 -9.36 -1.15
CA HIS A 75 9.02 -10.16 -2.37
C HIS A 75 8.71 -9.28 -3.60
N LEU A 76 7.63 -8.51 -3.54
CA LEU A 76 7.25 -7.61 -4.65
C LEU A 76 8.37 -6.58 -4.93
N MET A 77 8.93 -5.96 -3.89
CA MET A 77 10.03 -4.99 -4.05
C MET A 77 11.34 -5.61 -4.53
N ASP A 78 11.65 -6.85 -4.15
CA ASP A 78 12.87 -7.56 -4.54
C ASP A 78 12.92 -7.80 -6.04
N ALA A 79 11.77 -8.06 -6.66
CA ALA A 79 11.63 -8.25 -8.10
C ALA A 79 11.79 -6.96 -8.93
N LEU A 80 11.71 -5.78 -8.30
CA LEU A 80 11.82 -4.48 -8.99
C LEU A 80 13.27 -3.98 -9.04
N PRO A 81 13.71 -3.27 -10.08
CA PRO A 81 15.09 -2.82 -10.20
C PRO A 81 15.38 -1.59 -9.33
N ALA A 82 16.66 -1.27 -9.16
CA ALA A 82 17.13 -0.02 -8.54
C ALA A 82 16.42 1.21 -9.13
N GLY A 83 16.12 2.18 -8.28
CA GLY A 83 15.32 3.37 -8.62
C GLY A 83 13.80 3.18 -8.51
N SER A 84 13.31 1.95 -8.30
CA SER A 84 11.90 1.68 -7.99
C SER A 84 11.50 2.28 -6.64
N HIS A 85 10.21 2.48 -6.42
CA HIS A 85 9.69 3.07 -5.19
C HIS A 85 8.58 2.21 -4.58
N LEU A 86 8.57 2.10 -3.26
CA LEU A 86 7.43 1.65 -2.47
C LEU A 86 6.67 2.88 -1.97
N VAL A 87 5.37 2.92 -2.21
CA VAL A 87 4.42 3.83 -1.54
C VAL A 87 3.48 2.95 -0.75
N LEU A 88 3.47 3.08 0.58
CA LEU A 88 2.64 2.24 1.44
C LEU A 88 1.95 3.09 2.49
N SER A 89 0.67 2.78 2.72
CA SER A 89 -0.09 3.32 3.85
C SER A 89 -0.81 2.22 4.62
N HIS A 90 -0.94 2.40 5.93
CA HIS A 90 -1.48 1.40 6.83
C HIS A 90 -2.12 2.07 8.07
N THR A 91 -3.29 1.58 8.49
CA THR A 91 -3.91 2.02 9.74
C THR A 91 -3.12 1.50 10.94
N VAL A 92 -2.70 2.40 11.82
CA VAL A 92 -1.90 2.04 13.00
C VAL A 92 -2.74 1.81 14.25
N THR A 93 -2.18 1.11 15.24
CA THR A 93 -2.66 1.13 16.62
C THR A 93 -2.12 2.35 17.35
N ARG A 94 -2.97 3.05 18.12
CA ARG A 94 -2.58 4.25 18.88
C ARG A 94 -3.44 4.44 20.13
N PRO A 95 -2.87 4.45 21.35
CA PRO A 95 -3.63 4.63 22.59
C PRO A 95 -4.42 5.95 22.67
N ASP A 96 -3.98 6.99 21.97
CA ASP A 96 -4.64 8.29 21.89
C ASP A 96 -5.73 8.38 20.80
N MET A 97 -6.00 7.28 20.07
CA MET A 97 -7.06 7.18 19.04
C MET A 97 -7.96 5.95 19.27
N PRO A 98 -8.60 5.80 20.44
CA PRO A 98 -9.36 4.58 20.80
C PRO A 98 -10.55 4.29 19.88
N ASP A 99 -11.12 5.32 19.24
CA ASP A 99 -12.24 5.16 18.30
C ASP A 99 -11.85 4.37 17.05
N VAL A 100 -10.57 4.41 16.65
CA VAL A 100 -10.06 3.65 15.50
C VAL A 100 -9.98 2.17 15.84
N ASP A 101 -9.46 1.83 17.02
CA ASP A 101 -9.40 0.45 17.50
C ASP A 101 -10.82 -0.12 17.66
N ALA A 102 -11.78 0.68 18.14
CA ALA A 102 -13.18 0.30 18.21
C ALA A 102 -13.80 0.05 16.82
N ALA A 103 -13.49 0.90 15.83
CA ALA A 103 -13.95 0.72 14.46
C ALA A 103 -13.38 -0.55 13.81
N VAL A 104 -12.10 -0.85 14.05
CA VAL A 104 -11.45 -2.09 13.57
C VAL A 104 -12.05 -3.32 14.25
N ALA A 105 -12.30 -3.27 15.57
CA ALA A 105 -12.98 -4.35 16.28
C ALA A 105 -14.39 -4.60 15.72
N PHE A 106 -15.16 -3.53 15.49
CA PHE A 106 -16.47 -3.61 14.87
C PHE A 106 -16.40 -4.23 13.47
N TRP A 107 -15.46 -3.82 12.63
CA TRP A 107 -15.26 -4.43 11.31
C TRP A 107 -14.93 -5.92 11.44
N ASN A 108 -14.01 -6.30 12.32
CA ASN A 108 -13.59 -7.70 12.48
C ASN A 108 -14.67 -8.63 13.01
N GLU A 109 -15.70 -8.08 13.64
CA GLU A 109 -16.90 -8.81 14.09
C GLU A 109 -17.94 -8.97 12.96
N HIS A 110 -18.05 -7.99 12.05
CA HIS A 110 -19.18 -7.89 11.11
C HIS A 110 -18.80 -8.00 9.62
N GLY A 111 -17.52 -7.80 9.28
CA GLY A 111 -17.00 -7.67 7.92
C GLY A 111 -15.96 -8.73 7.57
N THR A 112 -15.62 -8.78 6.28
CA THR A 112 -14.58 -9.65 5.73
C THR A 112 -13.91 -8.91 4.56
N PRO A 113 -12.58 -9.02 4.38
CA PRO A 113 -11.62 -9.74 5.23
C PRO A 113 -11.29 -9.00 6.53
N ARG A 114 -10.66 -9.67 7.49
CA ARG A 114 -10.25 -9.07 8.77
C ARG A 114 -9.17 -8.00 8.57
N LEU A 115 -9.22 -6.97 9.41
CA LEU A 115 -8.22 -5.90 9.51
C LEU A 115 -7.24 -6.21 10.63
N THR A 116 -5.95 -6.07 10.34
CA THR A 116 -4.86 -6.20 11.31
C THR A 116 -4.10 -4.88 11.39
N GLN A 117 -4.41 -4.08 12.41
CA GLN A 117 -3.65 -2.87 12.71
C GLN A 117 -2.23 -3.22 13.18
N ARG A 118 -1.28 -2.31 12.94
CA ARG A 118 0.13 -2.45 13.31
C ARG A 118 0.62 -1.21 14.04
N THR A 119 1.66 -1.29 14.85
CA THR A 119 2.22 -0.07 15.45
C THR A 119 2.88 0.81 14.38
N PRO A 120 3.07 2.12 14.60
CA PRO A 120 3.81 2.97 13.67
C PRO A 120 5.20 2.42 13.32
N GLU A 121 5.89 1.83 14.29
CA GLU A 121 7.22 1.21 14.09
C GLU A 121 7.15 -0.03 13.20
N ALA A 122 6.13 -0.89 13.40
CA ALA A 122 5.91 -2.04 12.54
C ALA A 122 5.57 -1.62 11.09
N VAL A 123 4.82 -0.53 10.92
CA VAL A 123 4.57 0.05 9.58
C VAL A 123 5.87 0.59 8.96
N ALA A 124 6.74 1.23 9.74
CA ALA A 124 8.04 1.68 9.26
C ALA A 124 8.93 0.52 8.80
N GLY A 125 8.82 -0.66 9.43
CA GLY A 125 9.57 -1.87 9.05
C GLY A 125 9.27 -2.40 7.63
N PHE A 126 8.16 -2.02 7.00
CA PHE A 126 7.92 -2.34 5.58
C PHE A 126 8.90 -1.66 4.63
N PHE A 127 9.56 -0.58 5.08
CA PHE A 127 10.53 0.18 4.30
C PHE A 127 11.99 -0.19 4.61
N ASP A 128 12.23 -1.19 5.45
CA ASP A 128 13.58 -1.67 5.76
C ASP A 128 14.36 -2.02 4.49
N GLY A 129 15.57 -1.47 4.36
CA GLY A 129 16.43 -1.65 3.18
C GLY A 129 16.14 -0.68 2.02
N LEU A 130 15.15 0.20 2.16
CA LEU A 130 14.88 1.29 1.21
C LEU A 130 15.38 2.63 1.74
N GLU A 131 15.70 3.54 0.82
CA GLU A 131 15.97 4.95 1.12
C GLU A 131 14.63 5.66 1.35
N LEU A 132 14.24 5.87 2.62
CA LEU A 132 13.04 6.63 2.96
C LEU A 132 13.16 8.09 2.52
N LEU A 133 12.16 8.55 1.76
CA LEU A 133 12.04 9.96 1.41
C LEU A 133 11.47 10.75 2.59
N GLU A 134 12.01 11.95 2.80
CA GLU A 134 11.49 12.89 3.81
C GLU A 134 9.99 13.19 3.56
N PRO A 135 9.16 13.20 4.63
CA PRO A 135 9.50 13.16 6.06
C PRO A 135 9.58 11.77 6.71
N GLY A 136 9.75 10.70 5.92
CA GLY A 136 9.71 9.32 6.39
C GLY A 136 8.28 8.79 6.49
N VAL A 137 8.03 7.94 7.51
CA VAL A 137 6.72 7.35 7.78
C VAL A 137 6.00 8.20 8.83
N VAL A 138 4.94 8.89 8.39
CA VAL A 138 4.15 9.80 9.22
C VAL A 138 2.66 9.58 8.95
N SER A 139 1.80 10.23 9.74
CA SER A 139 0.37 10.30 9.39
C SER A 139 0.19 10.87 7.98
N CYS A 140 -0.64 10.22 7.15
CA CYS A 140 -0.72 10.52 5.71
C CYS A 140 -1.09 11.98 5.42
N ASN A 141 -1.90 12.63 6.27
CA ASN A 141 -2.26 14.04 6.11
C ASN A 141 -1.12 15.02 6.45
N ARG A 142 0.00 14.53 6.99
CA ARG A 142 1.24 15.27 7.23
C ARG A 142 2.33 14.97 6.19
N TRP A 143 2.08 14.06 5.25
CA TRP A 143 3.04 13.72 4.20
C TRP A 143 3.00 14.77 3.07
N ARG A 144 3.97 15.70 3.07
CA ARG A 144 4.14 16.79 2.08
C ARG A 144 2.83 17.55 1.73
N PRO A 145 2.10 18.09 2.72
CA PRO A 145 0.85 18.83 2.49
C PRO A 145 1.11 20.09 1.62
N GLN A 146 0.23 20.36 0.65
CA GLN A 146 0.38 21.49 -0.28
C GLN A 146 0.08 22.85 0.38
N ASP A 147 -0.88 22.89 1.31
CA ASP A 147 -1.34 24.12 1.96
C ASP A 147 -0.92 24.13 3.44
N GLY A 148 0.36 24.42 3.68
CA GLY A 148 0.94 24.51 5.01
C GLY A 148 0.64 25.85 5.66
N GLY A 149 -0.46 25.94 6.42
CA GLY A 149 -0.49 26.87 7.56
C GLY A 149 0.72 26.62 8.47
N ALA A 150 1.03 27.56 9.38
CA ALA A 150 2.22 27.43 10.25
C ALA A 150 2.23 26.18 11.16
N ALA A 151 1.10 25.47 11.28
CA ALA A 151 0.95 24.25 12.07
C ALA A 151 0.51 23.07 11.20
N LEU A 152 1.04 21.88 11.50
CA LEU A 152 0.62 20.62 10.88
C LEU A 152 -0.80 20.24 11.35
N PRO A 153 -1.62 19.59 10.50
CA PRO A 153 -2.94 19.10 10.89
C PRO A 153 -2.82 18.04 11.99
N ASP A 154 -3.89 17.82 12.75
CA ASP A 154 -3.97 16.71 13.70
C ASP A 154 -3.80 15.37 12.98
N GLU A 155 -3.10 14.43 13.60
CA GLU A 155 -2.82 13.14 12.96
C GLU A 155 -4.08 12.31 12.78
N VAL A 156 -4.11 11.57 11.67
CA VAL A 156 -5.04 10.46 11.47
C VAL A 156 -4.31 9.13 11.67
N ALA A 157 -5.05 8.07 11.97
CA ALA A 157 -4.47 6.74 12.20
C ALA A 157 -3.91 6.06 10.93
N MET A 158 -4.12 6.63 9.74
CA MET A 158 -3.47 6.14 8.52
C MET A 158 -2.05 6.72 8.45
N PHE A 159 -1.03 5.86 8.60
CA PHE A 159 0.38 6.24 8.46
C PHE A 159 0.90 5.73 7.13
N GLY A 160 1.82 6.47 6.51
CA GLY A 160 2.42 6.06 5.26
C GLY A 160 3.71 6.79 4.95
N GLY A 161 4.40 6.28 3.93
CA GLY A 161 5.68 6.80 3.50
C GLY A 161 6.02 6.38 2.07
N VAL A 162 7.15 6.89 1.60
CA VAL A 162 7.72 6.54 0.29
C VAL A 162 9.17 6.14 0.48
N GLY A 163 9.51 4.92 0.06
CA GLY A 163 10.89 4.41 0.08
C GLY A 163 11.39 4.15 -1.33
N ARG A 164 12.63 4.56 -1.63
CA ARG A 164 13.29 4.28 -2.90
C ARG A 164 14.24 3.09 -2.77
N LYS A 165 14.19 2.17 -3.72
CA LYS A 165 15.18 1.09 -3.85
C LYS A 165 16.47 1.65 -4.44
N ALA A 166 17.59 1.45 -3.74
CA ALA A 166 18.92 1.87 -4.19
C ALA A 166 19.44 1.01 -5.35
#